data_AF-A0A957SFM4-F1
#
_entry.id   AF-A0A957SFM4-F1
#
_cell.length_a   1.000
_cell.length_b   1.000
_cell.length_c   1.000
_cell.angle_alpha   90.00
_cell.angle_beta   90.00
_cell.angle_gamma   90.00
#
_symmetry.space_group_name_H-M   'P 1'
#
loop_
_entity.id
_entity.type
_entity.pdbx_description
1 polymer ?
#
loop_
_entity_poly.entity_id
_entity_poly.type
_entity_poly.pdbx_seq_one_letter_code
_entity_poly.pdbx_strand_id
1 'polypeptide(L)'
;MFLLEWTASDLLMMALAASVMIGTVLWLVPSARVPRKRYYTPAELTAYDAQIPRYFLAAALALLIGGTHTVIKNLPGFWLWLWTAGYGGHLFRDLSNSHIIIVGGGTVLLTGITWYVLPRFVNRPLYSEALAGASLWFTVIGVFGFYLSWLILGLVEGHMVANGWDYMAAKEAVGAWHRVPTRLTSSIMGVGYWTYVLNVLLTVWAGRHVAKQPLGHLTKFALVSALALFVGTVQGVLQVLPANADWIHYAGKFGQYVDPISHAHINLV
;
A
#
# COMPACT_ATOMS: atom_id res chain seq x y z
N MET A 1 25.32 -13.25 -15.01
CA MET A 1 24.80 -14.24 -14.05
C MET A 1 25.06 -13.69 -12.66
N PHE A 2 24.14 -12.88 -12.13
CA PHE A 2 24.29 -12.27 -10.79
C PHE A 2 23.81 -13.29 -9.76
N LEU A 3 24.74 -14.11 -9.27
CA LEU A 3 24.49 -14.94 -8.10
C LEU A 3 24.54 -14.04 -6.86
N LEU A 4 23.34 -13.80 -6.36
CA LEU A 4 22.95 -13.32 -5.05
C LEU A 4 23.91 -13.73 -3.91
N GLU A 5 24.78 -12.83 -3.45
CA GLU A 5 25.41 -12.95 -2.13
C GLU A 5 24.51 -12.29 -1.08
N TRP A 6 23.52 -13.04 -0.59
CA TRP A 6 22.77 -12.60 0.57
C TRP A 6 23.60 -12.95 1.78
N THR A 7 23.82 -11.97 2.66
CA THR A 7 24.39 -12.30 3.96
C THR A 7 23.34 -13.02 4.79
N ALA A 8 23.79 -13.92 5.67
CA ALA A 8 22.88 -14.57 6.62
C ALA A 8 22.12 -13.53 7.48
N SER A 9 22.74 -12.39 7.77
CA SER A 9 22.10 -11.26 8.45
C SER A 9 20.94 -10.65 7.67
N ASP A 10 21.05 -10.54 6.34
CA ASP A 10 19.96 -9.99 5.51
C ASP A 10 18.75 -10.92 5.51
N LEU A 11 18.98 -12.24 5.34
CA LEU A 11 17.90 -13.23 5.45
C LEU A 11 17.23 -13.16 6.83
N LEU A 12 18.03 -13.06 7.89
CA LEU A 12 17.53 -13.11 9.26
C LEU A 12 16.71 -11.86 9.62
N MET A 13 17.15 -10.68 9.16
CA MET A 13 16.40 -9.43 9.32
C MET A 13 15.09 -9.43 8.53
N MET A 14 15.10 -9.97 7.31
CA MET A 14 13.86 -10.12 6.52
C MET A 14 12.90 -11.11 7.16
N ALA A 15 13.39 -12.26 7.62
CA ALA A 15 12.58 -13.25 8.33
C ALA A 15 12.00 -12.68 9.63
N LEU A 16 12.78 -11.91 10.38
CA LEU A 16 12.31 -11.22 11.58
C LEU A 16 11.23 -10.19 11.26
N ALA A 17 11.46 -9.32 10.27
CA ALA A 17 10.49 -8.31 9.85
C ALA A 17 9.18 -8.95 9.37
N ALA A 18 9.26 -10.01 8.55
CA ALA A 18 8.11 -10.78 8.11
C ALA A 18 7.38 -11.42 9.31
N SER A 19 8.11 -12.00 10.25
CA SER A 19 7.53 -12.62 11.46
C SER A 19 6.83 -11.60 12.36
N VAL A 20 7.41 -10.40 12.52
CA VAL A 20 6.79 -9.30 13.27
C VAL A 20 5.51 -8.85 12.57
N MET A 21 5.55 -8.61 11.26
CA MET A 21 4.35 -8.22 10.50
C MET A 21 3.24 -9.28 10.59
N ILE A 22 3.59 -10.55 10.37
CA ILE A 22 2.64 -11.68 10.50
C ILE A 22 2.11 -11.76 11.93
N GLY A 23 2.99 -11.64 12.93
CA GLY A 23 2.63 -11.64 14.35
C GLY A 23 1.65 -10.52 14.71
N THR A 24 1.90 -9.29 14.23
CA THR A 24 0.98 -8.14 14.42
C THR A 24 -0.36 -8.41 13.76
N VAL A 25 -0.37 -8.91 12.52
CA VAL A 25 -1.62 -9.23 11.81
C VAL A 25 -2.40 -10.33 12.55
N LEU A 26 -1.75 -11.41 12.95
CA LEU A 26 -2.37 -12.53 13.67
C LEU A 26 -2.86 -12.12 15.06
N TRP A 27 -2.15 -11.24 15.74
CA TRP A 27 -2.57 -10.70 17.04
C TRP A 27 -3.87 -9.89 16.94
N LEU A 28 -4.09 -9.21 15.81
CA LEU A 28 -5.34 -8.47 15.54
C LEU A 28 -6.51 -9.39 15.12
N VAL A 29 -6.26 -10.66 14.83
CA VAL A 29 -7.32 -11.63 14.52
C VAL A 29 -7.98 -12.07 15.82
N PRO A 30 -9.28 -11.77 16.04
CA PRO A 30 -9.98 -12.27 17.22
C PRO A 30 -9.97 -13.80 17.23
N SER A 31 -9.89 -14.40 18.43
CA SER A 31 -9.88 -15.86 18.63
C SER A 31 -10.95 -16.52 17.76
N ALA A 32 -10.54 -17.48 16.93
CA ALA A 32 -11.41 -18.12 15.95
C ALA A 32 -12.62 -18.77 16.63
N ARG A 33 -13.79 -18.11 16.56
CA ARG A 33 -15.05 -18.73 16.94
C ARG A 33 -15.57 -19.49 15.74
N VAL A 34 -15.85 -20.78 15.91
CA VAL A 34 -16.43 -21.62 14.86
C VAL A 34 -17.71 -20.96 14.32
N PRO A 35 -17.80 -20.63 13.02
CA PRO A 35 -18.97 -20.00 12.45
C PRO A 35 -20.17 -20.93 12.58
N ARG A 36 -21.20 -20.52 13.34
CA ARG A 36 -22.47 -21.27 13.43
C ARG A 36 -23.40 -20.79 12.32
N LYS A 37 -24.13 -21.73 11.70
CA LYS A 37 -25.19 -21.40 10.74
C LYS A 37 -26.26 -20.57 11.45
N ARG A 38 -26.36 -19.28 11.13
CA ARG A 38 -27.40 -18.38 11.64
C ARG A 38 -27.76 -17.32 10.61
N TYR A 39 -28.91 -16.69 10.81
CA TYR A 39 -29.29 -15.47 10.11
C TYR A 39 -28.70 -14.26 10.85
N TYR A 40 -28.30 -13.24 10.10
CA TYR A 40 -27.83 -11.98 10.65
C TYR A 40 -28.91 -10.92 10.46
N THR A 41 -29.08 -10.09 11.48
CA THR A 41 -30.01 -8.96 11.43
C THR A 41 -29.44 -7.83 10.56
N PRO A 42 -30.29 -6.96 9.98
CA PRO A 42 -29.81 -5.81 9.23
C PRO A 42 -28.84 -4.93 10.02
N ALA A 43 -29.10 -4.71 11.32
CA ALA A 43 -28.23 -3.94 12.20
C ALA A 43 -26.83 -4.55 12.35
N GLU A 44 -26.72 -5.89 12.43
CA GLU A 44 -25.43 -6.58 12.46
C GLU A 44 -24.68 -6.41 11.12
N LEU A 45 -25.38 -6.47 9.98
CA LEU A 45 -24.76 -6.30 8.67
C LEU A 45 -24.19 -4.90 8.45
N THR A 46 -24.80 -3.89 9.06
CA THR A 46 -24.41 -2.48 8.96
C THR A 46 -23.58 -1.99 10.14
N ALA A 47 -23.10 -2.88 11.03
CA ALA A 47 -22.41 -2.50 12.25
C ALA A 47 -21.21 -1.57 12.02
N TYR A 48 -20.50 -1.76 10.90
CA TYR A 48 -19.33 -0.97 10.54
C TYR A 48 -19.63 0.28 9.68
N ASP A 49 -20.88 0.46 9.22
CA ASP A 49 -21.24 1.51 8.25
C ASP A 49 -20.92 2.93 8.79
N ALA A 50 -21.00 3.13 10.11
CA ALA A 50 -20.67 4.41 10.76
C ALA A 50 -19.20 4.83 10.60
N GLN A 51 -18.29 3.89 10.30
CA GLN A 51 -16.87 4.17 10.10
C GLN A 51 -16.52 4.52 8.65
N ILE A 52 -17.40 4.18 7.71
CA ILE A 52 -17.17 4.37 6.26
C ILE A 52 -16.84 5.83 5.89
N PRO A 53 -17.51 6.87 6.45
CA PRO A 53 -17.16 8.25 6.13
C PRO A 53 -15.68 8.60 6.36
N ARG A 54 -14.99 7.95 7.30
CA ARG A 54 -13.56 8.19 7.56
C ARG A 54 -12.68 7.83 6.36
N TYR A 55 -13.04 6.77 5.63
CA TYR A 55 -12.33 6.36 4.41
C TYR A 55 -12.51 7.40 3.31
N PHE A 56 -13.73 7.89 3.12
CA PHE A 56 -14.04 8.93 2.13
C PHE A 56 -13.34 10.24 2.45
N LEU A 57 -13.30 10.65 3.72
CA LEU A 57 -12.60 11.86 4.15
C LEU A 57 -11.09 11.74 3.95
N ALA A 58 -10.49 10.61 4.33
CA ALA A 58 -9.06 10.37 4.12
C ALA A 58 -8.70 10.36 2.62
N ALA A 59 -9.53 9.69 1.80
CA ALA A 59 -9.37 9.66 0.35
C ALA A 59 -9.52 11.05 -0.29
N ALA A 60 -10.52 11.83 0.11
CA ALA A 60 -10.74 13.19 -0.37
C ALA A 60 -9.56 14.10 -0.01
N LEU A 61 -9.04 14.00 1.21
CA LEU A 61 -7.85 14.74 1.64
C LEU A 61 -6.62 14.36 0.80
N ALA A 62 -6.40 13.06 0.56
CA ALA A 62 -5.28 12.60 -0.25
C ALA A 62 -5.38 13.06 -1.71
N LEU A 63 -6.58 13.03 -2.31
CA LEU A 63 -6.84 13.55 -3.65
C LEU A 63 -6.64 15.07 -3.73
N LEU A 64 -7.06 15.82 -2.71
CA LEU A 64 -6.82 17.26 -2.64
C LEU A 64 -5.32 17.58 -2.57
N ILE A 65 -4.59 16.87 -1.72
CA ILE A 65 -3.13 17.01 -1.59
C ILE A 65 -2.46 16.63 -2.92
N GLY A 66 -2.81 15.50 -3.51
CA GLY A 66 -2.25 15.05 -4.80
C GLY A 66 -2.59 15.98 -5.97
N GLY A 67 -3.79 16.53 -6.01
CA GLY A 67 -4.19 17.53 -7.00
C GLY A 67 -3.38 18.82 -6.86
N THR A 68 -3.20 19.29 -5.61
CA THR A 68 -2.38 20.47 -5.30
C THR A 68 -0.91 20.22 -5.65
N HIS A 69 -0.37 19.07 -5.27
CA HIS A 69 0.97 18.64 -5.64
C HIS A 69 1.13 18.65 -7.17
N THR A 70 0.15 18.10 -7.90
CA THR A 70 0.16 18.08 -9.36
C THR A 70 0.24 19.48 -9.97
N VAL A 71 -0.47 20.46 -9.41
CA VAL A 71 -0.34 21.86 -9.86
C VAL A 71 1.08 22.39 -9.58
N ILE A 72 1.59 22.20 -8.35
CA ILE A 72 2.90 22.71 -7.92
C ILE A 72 4.02 22.14 -8.79
N LYS A 73 4.09 20.81 -8.97
CA LYS A 73 5.18 20.14 -9.71
C LYS A 73 5.21 20.51 -11.20
N ASN A 74 4.13 21.08 -11.73
CA ASN A 74 4.01 21.48 -13.14
C ASN A 74 4.21 22.98 -13.37
N LEU A 75 4.56 23.76 -12.34
CA LEU A 75 4.96 25.16 -12.53
C LEU A 75 6.21 25.22 -13.42
N PRO A 76 6.27 26.05 -14.48
CA PRO A 76 7.31 25.95 -15.52
C PRO A 76 8.76 25.87 -15.01
N GLY A 77 9.14 26.76 -14.08
CA GLY A 77 10.50 26.77 -13.53
C GLY A 77 10.77 25.59 -12.59
N PHE A 78 9.78 25.17 -11.81
CA PHE A 78 9.95 24.07 -10.86
C PHE A 78 9.93 22.71 -11.56
N TRP A 79 9.07 22.55 -12.57
CA TRP A 79 9.04 21.37 -13.42
C TRP A 79 10.39 21.16 -14.12
N LEU A 80 10.98 22.23 -14.69
CA LEU A 80 12.27 22.15 -15.35
C LEU A 80 13.37 21.77 -14.35
N TRP A 81 13.35 22.36 -13.15
CA TRP A 81 14.28 21.98 -12.09
C TRP A 81 14.13 20.50 -11.71
N LEU A 82 12.91 20.02 -11.47
CA LEU A 82 12.63 18.61 -11.19
C LEU A 82 13.07 17.69 -12.32
N TRP A 83 13.00 18.14 -13.57
CA TRP A 83 13.51 17.37 -14.71
C TRP A 83 15.03 17.26 -14.69
N THR A 84 15.74 18.37 -14.46
CA THR A 84 17.21 18.40 -14.37
C THR A 84 17.75 17.69 -13.13
N ALA A 85 16.96 17.60 -12.06
CA ALA A 85 17.28 16.89 -10.82
C ALA A 85 17.27 15.34 -10.97
N GLY A 86 17.06 14.81 -12.18
CA GLY A 86 17.16 13.39 -12.48
C GLY A 86 16.21 12.53 -11.66
N TYR A 87 16.71 11.42 -11.12
CA TYR A 87 15.88 10.48 -10.34
C TYR A 87 15.40 11.09 -9.00
N GLY A 88 16.16 12.01 -8.39
CA GLY A 88 15.68 12.76 -7.21
C GLY A 88 14.40 13.55 -7.52
N GLY A 89 14.38 14.23 -8.66
CA GLY A 89 13.16 14.88 -9.16
C GLY A 89 12.02 13.91 -9.47
N HIS A 90 12.33 12.68 -9.93
CA HIS A 90 11.35 11.60 -10.14
C HIS A 90 10.69 11.15 -8.81
N LEU A 91 11.45 11.07 -7.70
CA LEU A 91 10.90 10.75 -6.38
C LEU A 91 9.82 11.75 -5.97
N PHE A 92 10.10 13.05 -6.13
CA PHE A 92 9.16 14.12 -5.82
C PHE A 92 7.97 14.07 -6.77
N ARG A 93 8.22 14.14 -8.08
CA ARG A 93 7.18 14.43 -9.07
C ARG A 93 6.26 13.23 -9.32
N ASP A 94 6.79 12.01 -9.34
CA ASP A 94 6.08 10.82 -9.82
C ASP A 94 5.76 9.87 -8.68
N LEU A 95 6.77 9.47 -7.89
CA LEU A 95 6.57 8.48 -6.83
C LEU A 95 5.68 9.03 -5.72
N SER A 96 6.01 10.22 -5.18
CA SER A 96 5.19 10.80 -4.11
C SER A 96 3.75 11.08 -4.58
N ASN A 97 3.60 11.70 -5.76
CA ASN A 97 2.30 12.09 -6.30
C ASN A 97 1.42 10.87 -6.64
N SER A 98 1.99 9.84 -7.27
CA SER A 98 1.25 8.62 -7.58
C SER A 98 0.78 7.90 -6.33
N HIS A 99 1.62 7.79 -5.29
CA HIS A 99 1.22 7.12 -4.05
C HIS A 99 0.11 7.87 -3.32
N ILE A 100 0.19 9.20 -3.19
CA ILE A 100 -0.88 9.94 -2.48
C ILE A 100 -2.21 9.89 -3.25
N ILE A 101 -2.20 9.94 -4.59
CA ILE A 101 -3.42 9.87 -5.39
C ILE A 101 -3.98 8.45 -5.46
N ILE A 102 -3.15 7.48 -5.88
CA ILE A 102 -3.59 6.11 -6.13
C ILE A 102 -3.86 5.38 -4.83
N VAL A 103 -2.90 5.38 -3.90
CA VAL A 103 -3.06 4.66 -2.64
C VAL A 103 -3.93 5.48 -1.68
N GLY A 104 -3.53 6.72 -1.42
CA GLY A 104 -4.21 7.58 -0.46
C GLY A 104 -5.64 7.90 -0.88
N GLY A 105 -5.87 8.19 -2.17
CA GLY A 105 -7.19 8.42 -2.73
C GLY A 105 -7.90 7.12 -3.12
N GLY A 106 -7.40 6.47 -4.18
CA GLY A 106 -8.08 5.32 -4.81
C GLY A 106 -8.22 4.09 -3.90
N THR A 107 -7.12 3.57 -3.36
CA THR A 107 -7.14 2.35 -2.55
C THR A 107 -7.93 2.53 -1.25
N VAL A 108 -7.75 3.66 -0.55
CA VAL A 108 -8.52 3.94 0.68
C VAL A 108 -10.02 4.06 0.38
N LEU A 109 -10.39 4.73 -0.72
CA LEU A 109 -11.79 4.83 -1.15
C LEU A 109 -12.41 3.45 -1.44
N LEU A 110 -11.72 2.64 -2.26
CA LEU A 110 -12.18 1.29 -2.62
C LEU A 110 -12.24 0.36 -1.40
N THR A 111 -11.36 0.55 -0.42
CA THR A 111 -11.41 -0.17 0.85
C THR A 111 -12.70 0.17 1.62
N GLY A 112 -13.05 1.46 1.73
CA GLY A 112 -14.31 1.89 2.35
C GLY A 112 -15.53 1.33 1.63
N ILE A 113 -15.54 1.37 0.28
CA ILE A 113 -16.61 0.76 -0.52
C ILE A 113 -16.70 -0.74 -0.23
N THR A 114 -15.56 -1.45 -0.17
CA THR A 114 -15.52 -2.89 0.13
C THR A 114 -16.12 -3.20 1.49
N TRP A 115 -15.81 -2.41 2.53
CA TRP A 115 -16.41 -2.59 3.85
C TRP A 115 -17.91 -2.35 3.89
N TYR A 116 -18.43 -1.51 3.00
CA TYR A 116 -19.86 -1.35 2.83
C TYR A 116 -20.49 -2.53 2.06
N VAL A 117 -19.93 -2.94 0.93
CA VAL A 117 -20.57 -3.93 0.05
C VAL A 117 -20.35 -5.37 0.49
N LEU A 118 -19.20 -5.70 1.06
CA LEU A 118 -18.82 -7.08 1.39
C LEU A 118 -19.80 -7.74 2.37
N PRO A 119 -20.24 -7.09 3.47
CA PRO A 119 -21.25 -7.69 4.36
C PRO A 119 -22.56 -8.02 3.65
N ARG A 120 -22.94 -7.21 2.66
CA ARG A 120 -24.15 -7.35 1.85
C ARG A 120 -24.01 -8.48 0.81
N PHE A 121 -22.82 -8.67 0.25
CA PHE A 121 -22.53 -9.77 -0.68
C PHE A 121 -22.55 -11.13 0.03
N VAL A 122 -21.87 -11.21 1.19
CA VAL A 122 -21.70 -12.45 1.95
C VAL A 122 -22.90 -12.72 2.88
N ASN A 123 -23.77 -11.73 3.08
CA ASN A 123 -24.90 -11.74 4.02
C ASN A 123 -24.48 -12.08 5.45
N ARG A 124 -23.38 -11.47 5.89
CA ARG A 124 -22.87 -11.52 7.27
C ARG A 124 -22.04 -10.26 7.57
N PRO A 125 -21.86 -9.90 8.85
CA PRO A 125 -20.92 -8.86 9.24
C PRO A 125 -19.50 -9.20 8.81
N LEU A 126 -18.66 -8.16 8.72
CA LEU A 126 -17.21 -8.32 8.58
C LEU A 126 -16.68 -9.28 9.65
N TYR A 127 -15.63 -10.03 9.31
CA TYR A 127 -15.02 -10.96 10.25
C TYR A 127 -14.45 -10.23 11.48
N SER A 128 -13.77 -9.11 11.26
CA SER A 128 -13.22 -8.27 12.33
C SER A 128 -13.32 -6.80 11.98
N GLU A 129 -14.02 -6.03 12.81
CA GLU A 129 -14.03 -4.55 12.73
C GLU A 129 -12.67 -3.95 13.10
N ALA A 130 -11.91 -4.62 13.98
CA ALA A 130 -10.57 -4.22 14.35
C ALA A 130 -9.59 -4.34 13.17
N LEU A 131 -9.67 -5.41 12.37
CA LEU A 131 -8.87 -5.53 11.14
C LEU A 131 -9.24 -4.47 10.11
N ALA A 132 -10.54 -4.15 9.98
CA ALA A 132 -10.97 -3.07 9.10
C ALA A 132 -10.40 -1.71 9.56
N GLY A 133 -10.52 -1.40 10.86
CA GLY A 133 -9.96 -0.17 11.43
C GLY A 133 -8.43 -0.09 11.32
N ALA A 134 -7.73 -1.19 11.60
CA ALA A 134 -6.28 -1.28 11.45
C ALA A 134 -5.87 -1.06 9.99
N SER A 135 -6.60 -1.66 9.04
CA SER A 135 -6.35 -1.47 7.62
C SER A 135 -6.41 0.01 7.23
N LEU A 136 -7.43 0.75 7.66
CA LEU A 136 -7.52 2.19 7.43
C LEU A 136 -6.30 2.94 7.98
N TRP A 137 -6.05 2.80 9.27
CA TRP A 137 -5.05 3.64 9.94
C TRP A 137 -3.63 3.32 9.49
N PHE A 138 -3.28 2.05 9.34
CA PHE A 138 -1.97 1.68 8.83
C PHE A 138 -1.77 2.09 7.38
N THR A 139 -2.80 1.97 6.53
CA THR A 139 -2.70 2.45 5.14
C THR A 139 -2.54 3.97 5.08
N VAL A 140 -3.35 4.73 5.84
CA VAL A 140 -3.30 6.21 5.86
C VAL A 140 -1.98 6.71 6.44
N ILE A 141 -1.55 6.20 7.59
CA ILE A 141 -0.26 6.60 8.21
C ILE A 141 0.89 6.24 7.28
N GLY A 142 0.86 5.02 6.73
CA GLY A 142 1.88 4.53 5.80
C GLY A 142 1.99 5.39 4.55
N VAL A 143 0.88 5.64 3.84
CA VAL A 143 0.92 6.41 2.58
C VAL A 143 1.28 7.88 2.79
N PHE A 144 0.79 8.53 3.84
CA PHE A 144 1.16 9.92 4.13
C PHE A 144 2.62 10.04 4.56
N GLY A 145 3.12 9.10 5.37
CA GLY A 145 4.54 9.03 5.73
C GLY A 145 5.43 8.76 4.51
N PHE A 146 5.01 7.86 3.62
CA PHE A 146 5.73 7.53 2.40
C PHE A 146 5.75 8.71 1.43
N TYR A 147 4.61 9.38 1.25
CA TYR A 147 4.48 10.62 0.50
C TYR A 147 5.46 11.69 0.99
N LEU A 148 5.48 11.95 2.31
CA LEU A 148 6.36 12.96 2.90
C LEU A 148 7.84 12.57 2.76
N SER A 149 8.16 11.29 2.92
CA SER A 149 9.52 10.77 2.74
C SER A 149 10.01 11.04 1.32
N TRP A 150 9.23 10.72 0.29
CA TRP A 150 9.63 10.98 -1.10
C TRP A 150 9.65 12.44 -1.48
N LEU A 151 8.76 13.24 -0.89
CA LEU A 151 8.77 14.69 -1.09
C LEU A 151 10.09 15.28 -0.59
N ILE A 152 10.48 14.97 0.65
CA ILE A 152 11.71 15.49 1.25
C ILE A 152 12.95 14.93 0.52
N LEU A 153 13.02 13.60 0.33
CA LEU A 153 14.15 12.96 -0.32
C LEU A 153 14.30 13.42 -1.76
N GLY A 154 13.19 13.59 -2.49
CA GLY A 154 13.24 14.08 -3.86
C GLY A 154 13.77 15.51 -3.98
N LEU A 155 13.48 16.38 -3.00
CA LEU A 155 14.07 17.71 -2.94
C LEU A 155 15.55 17.67 -2.56
N VAL A 156 15.93 16.87 -1.56
CA VAL A 156 17.32 16.78 -1.06
C VAL A 156 18.23 16.13 -2.11
N GLU A 157 17.91 14.93 -2.57
CA GLU A 157 18.69 14.20 -3.57
C GLU A 157 18.65 14.95 -4.91
N GLY A 158 17.49 15.53 -5.26
CA GLY A 158 17.35 16.34 -6.47
C GLY A 158 18.23 17.59 -6.45
N HIS A 159 18.36 18.25 -5.30
CA HIS A 159 19.27 19.37 -5.13
C HIS A 159 20.74 18.96 -5.27
N MET A 160 21.13 17.81 -4.72
CA MET A 160 22.50 17.30 -4.87
C MET A 160 22.83 17.00 -6.33
N VAL A 161 21.92 16.33 -7.04
CA VAL A 161 22.07 16.04 -8.49
C VAL A 161 22.13 17.32 -9.31
N ALA A 162 21.29 18.32 -9.00
CA ALA A 162 21.35 19.63 -9.66
C ALA A 162 22.68 20.37 -9.45
N ASN A 163 23.45 20.01 -8.41
CA ASN A 163 24.80 20.51 -8.15
C ASN A 163 25.92 19.57 -8.65
N GLY A 164 25.60 18.67 -9.58
CA GLY A 164 26.59 17.85 -10.30
C GLY A 164 26.91 16.50 -9.68
N TRP A 165 26.16 16.08 -8.66
CA TRP A 165 26.32 14.74 -8.09
C TRP A 165 25.69 13.67 -8.99
N ASP A 166 26.32 12.50 -9.06
CA ASP A 166 25.63 11.30 -9.53
C ASP A 166 24.52 10.91 -8.54
N TYR A 167 23.41 10.36 -9.05
CA TYR A 167 22.26 10.01 -8.21
C TYR A 167 22.59 8.95 -7.17
N MET A 168 23.38 7.93 -7.53
CA MET A 168 23.74 6.87 -6.58
C MET A 168 24.65 7.42 -5.49
N ALA A 169 25.58 8.31 -5.85
CA ALA A 169 26.40 9.02 -4.86
C ALA A 169 25.55 9.90 -3.93
N ALA A 170 24.55 10.60 -4.45
CA ALA A 170 23.63 11.40 -3.63
C ALA A 170 22.82 10.53 -2.67
N LYS A 171 22.24 9.43 -3.15
CA LYS A 171 21.49 8.46 -2.33
C LYS A 171 22.35 7.82 -1.26
N GLU A 172 23.59 7.45 -1.59
CA GLU A 172 24.55 6.88 -0.63
C GLU A 172 24.92 7.89 0.46
N ALA A 173 25.18 9.15 0.08
CA ALA A 173 25.49 10.22 1.02
C ALA A 173 24.31 10.53 1.98
N VAL A 174 23.06 10.48 1.50
CA VAL A 174 21.88 10.59 2.37
C VAL A 174 21.73 9.35 3.27
N GLY A 175 22.10 8.17 2.75
CA GLY A 175 22.34 6.97 3.53
C GLY A 175 21.13 6.49 4.34
N ALA A 176 21.23 6.56 5.67
CA ALA A 176 20.17 6.09 6.57
C ALA A 176 18.89 6.94 6.47
N TRP A 177 19.02 8.24 6.17
CA TRP A 177 17.88 9.15 6.03
C TRP A 177 17.00 8.85 4.82
N HIS A 178 17.56 8.22 3.79
CA HIS A 178 16.78 7.68 2.68
C HIS A 178 16.12 6.36 3.09
N ARG A 179 16.92 5.43 3.63
CA ARG A 179 16.50 4.03 3.82
C ARG A 179 15.49 3.83 4.93
N VAL A 180 15.65 4.51 6.07
CA VAL A 180 14.82 4.23 7.26
C VAL A 180 13.38 4.73 7.09
N PRO A 181 13.14 6.00 6.71
CA PRO A 181 11.77 6.51 6.59
C PRO A 181 10.97 5.79 5.51
N THR A 182 11.58 5.53 4.35
CA THR A 182 10.92 4.86 3.22
C THR A 182 10.55 3.42 3.56
N ARG A 183 11.45 2.64 4.18
CA ARG A 183 11.16 1.26 4.61
C ARG A 183 10.12 1.19 5.72
N LEU A 184 10.20 2.09 6.70
CA LEU A 184 9.26 2.10 7.81
C LEU A 184 7.84 2.40 7.34
N THR A 185 7.68 3.49 6.57
CA THR A 185 6.36 3.95 6.12
C THR A 185 5.74 3.00 5.10
N SER A 186 6.52 2.42 4.20
CA SER A 186 6.04 1.36 3.30
C SER A 186 5.65 0.07 4.04
N SER A 187 6.39 -0.32 5.09
CA SER A 187 6.04 -1.49 5.92
C SER A 187 4.72 -1.28 6.66
N ILE A 188 4.54 -0.09 7.26
CA ILE A 188 3.29 0.30 7.91
C ILE A 188 2.13 0.21 6.91
N MET A 189 2.29 0.76 5.70
CA MET A 189 1.30 0.67 4.63
C MET A 189 0.99 -0.80 4.25
N GLY A 190 2.02 -1.64 4.12
CA GLY A 190 1.90 -3.07 3.82
C GLY A 190 1.06 -3.83 4.86
N VAL A 191 1.25 -3.56 6.15
CA VAL A 191 0.41 -4.12 7.22
C VAL A 191 -1.06 -3.70 7.04
N GLY A 192 -1.31 -2.45 6.63
CA GLY A 192 -2.65 -1.96 6.31
C GLY A 192 -3.33 -2.75 5.18
N TYR A 193 -2.58 -3.09 4.14
CA TYR A 193 -3.07 -3.94 3.05
C TYR A 193 -3.29 -5.39 3.46
N TRP A 194 -2.37 -5.98 4.22
CA TRP A 194 -2.50 -7.39 4.59
C TRP A 194 -3.61 -7.63 5.61
N THR A 195 -3.88 -6.67 6.49
CA THR A 195 -5.08 -6.69 7.36
C THR A 195 -6.37 -6.59 6.55
N TYR A 196 -6.43 -5.77 5.49
CA TYR A 196 -7.55 -5.74 4.54
C TYR A 196 -7.75 -7.12 3.88
N VAL A 197 -6.69 -7.64 3.24
CA VAL A 197 -6.74 -8.91 2.52
C VAL A 197 -7.23 -10.02 3.45
N LEU A 198 -6.64 -10.13 4.64
CA LEU A 198 -7.03 -11.14 5.61
C LEU A 198 -8.49 -11.02 6.02
N ASN A 199 -8.97 -9.80 6.30
CA ASN A 199 -10.36 -9.60 6.71
C ASN A 199 -11.33 -9.95 5.57
N VAL A 200 -11.01 -9.64 4.32
CA VAL A 200 -11.81 -10.07 3.15
C VAL A 200 -11.84 -11.60 3.08
N LEU A 201 -10.68 -12.26 3.11
CA LEU A 201 -10.58 -13.73 3.03
C LEU A 201 -11.35 -14.42 4.16
N LEU A 202 -11.20 -13.96 5.40
CA LEU A 202 -11.91 -14.51 6.56
C LEU A 202 -13.41 -14.22 6.52
N THR A 203 -13.82 -13.04 6.02
CA THR A 203 -15.23 -12.69 5.86
C THR A 203 -15.89 -13.61 4.84
N VAL A 204 -15.28 -13.81 3.68
CA VAL A 204 -15.80 -14.70 2.64
C VAL A 204 -15.76 -16.17 3.09
N TRP A 205 -14.66 -16.62 3.70
CA TRP A 205 -14.51 -17.99 4.17
C TRP A 205 -15.57 -18.38 5.19
N ALA A 206 -15.75 -17.59 6.24
CA ALA A 206 -16.78 -17.89 7.23
C ALA A 206 -18.21 -17.60 6.69
N GLY A 207 -18.32 -16.84 5.60
CA GLY A 207 -19.52 -16.70 4.78
C GLY A 207 -20.09 -18.01 4.24
N ARG A 208 -19.26 -19.02 4.02
CA ARG A 208 -19.69 -20.36 3.55
C ARG A 208 -20.69 -21.04 4.49
N HIS A 209 -20.81 -20.55 5.72
CA HIS A 209 -21.71 -21.08 6.75
C HIS A 209 -23.01 -20.25 6.89
N VAL A 210 -23.24 -19.25 6.04
CA VAL A 210 -24.48 -18.46 6.04
C VAL A 210 -25.58 -19.22 5.31
N ALA A 211 -26.81 -19.17 5.83
CA ALA A 211 -27.94 -19.93 5.29
C ALA A 211 -28.40 -19.47 3.89
N LYS A 212 -28.29 -18.17 3.58
CA LYS A 212 -28.67 -17.58 2.30
C LYS A 212 -27.69 -16.48 1.89
N GLN A 213 -27.24 -16.50 0.64
CA GLN A 213 -26.36 -15.49 0.05
C GLN A 213 -26.88 -15.06 -1.33
N PRO A 214 -27.90 -14.20 -1.40
CA PRO A 214 -28.51 -13.81 -2.68
C PRO A 214 -27.49 -13.17 -3.64
N LEU A 215 -26.50 -12.47 -3.09
CA LEU A 215 -25.41 -11.81 -3.83
C LEU A 215 -24.08 -12.58 -3.72
N GLY A 216 -24.12 -13.86 -3.33
CA GLY A 216 -22.92 -14.65 -3.06
C GLY A 216 -21.97 -14.79 -4.26
N HIS A 217 -22.48 -14.70 -5.49
CA HIS A 217 -21.65 -14.73 -6.69
C HIS A 217 -20.67 -13.55 -6.79
N LEU A 218 -21.01 -12.39 -6.19
CA LEU A 218 -20.15 -11.20 -6.18
C LEU A 218 -18.93 -11.35 -5.27
N THR A 219 -18.96 -12.30 -4.32
CA THR A 219 -17.82 -12.57 -3.43
C THR A 219 -16.57 -13.00 -4.19
N LYS A 220 -16.72 -13.59 -5.38
CA LYS A 220 -15.61 -13.96 -6.26
C LYS A 220 -14.79 -12.75 -6.68
N PHE A 221 -15.44 -11.62 -7.00
CA PHE A 221 -14.75 -10.38 -7.36
C PHE A 221 -13.95 -9.84 -6.17
N ALA A 222 -14.57 -9.78 -4.98
CA ALA A 222 -13.87 -9.35 -3.76
C ALA A 222 -12.65 -10.23 -3.44
N LEU A 223 -12.75 -11.55 -3.65
CA LEU A 223 -11.62 -12.47 -3.49
C LEU A 223 -10.51 -12.22 -4.49
N VAL A 224 -10.85 -12.07 -5.78
CA VAL A 224 -9.87 -11.80 -6.83
C VAL A 224 -9.15 -10.49 -6.56
N SER A 225 -9.85 -9.40 -6.24
CA SER A 225 -9.24 -8.11 -5.93
C SER A 225 -8.36 -8.16 -4.67
N ALA A 226 -8.79 -8.87 -3.62
CA ALA A 226 -7.97 -9.03 -2.42
C ALA A 226 -6.69 -9.86 -2.69
N LEU A 227 -6.78 -10.90 -3.52
CA LEU A 227 -5.62 -11.69 -3.92
C LEU A 227 -4.69 -10.90 -4.86
N ALA A 228 -5.24 -10.10 -5.77
CA ALA A 228 -4.47 -9.22 -6.63
C ALA A 228 -3.68 -8.21 -5.80
N LEU A 229 -4.33 -7.51 -4.84
CA LEU A 229 -3.64 -6.62 -3.89
C LEU A 229 -2.55 -7.36 -3.08
N PHE A 230 -2.81 -8.59 -2.64
CA PHE A 230 -1.78 -9.38 -1.97
C PHE A 230 -0.57 -9.64 -2.87
N VAL A 231 -0.80 -10.10 -4.11
CA VAL A 231 0.26 -10.36 -5.09
C VAL A 231 1.04 -9.09 -5.42
N GLY A 232 0.36 -7.99 -5.70
CA GLY A 232 1.02 -6.72 -6.04
C GLY A 232 1.80 -6.14 -4.86
N THR A 233 1.33 -6.30 -3.61
CA THR A 233 2.10 -5.87 -2.43
C THR A 233 3.32 -6.74 -2.16
N VAL A 234 3.22 -8.06 -2.34
CA VAL A 234 4.39 -8.97 -2.30
C VAL A 234 5.39 -8.60 -3.41
N GLN A 235 4.89 -8.34 -4.62
CA GLN A 235 5.73 -7.88 -5.72
C GLN A 235 6.45 -6.58 -5.38
N GLY A 236 5.76 -5.59 -4.79
CA GLY A 236 6.38 -4.34 -4.35
C GLY A 236 7.50 -4.55 -3.33
N VAL A 237 7.31 -5.45 -2.36
CA VAL A 237 8.37 -5.84 -1.41
C VAL A 237 9.57 -6.45 -2.13
N LEU A 238 9.33 -7.31 -3.12
CA LEU A 238 10.41 -7.90 -3.90
C LEU A 238 11.17 -6.85 -4.71
N GLN A 239 10.51 -5.84 -5.26
CA GLN A 239 11.15 -4.80 -6.07
C GLN A 239 12.12 -3.91 -5.27
N VAL A 240 11.84 -3.67 -3.99
CA VAL A 240 12.68 -2.82 -3.14
C VAL A 240 13.89 -3.53 -2.54
N LEU A 241 14.03 -4.84 -2.77
CA LEU A 241 15.21 -5.59 -2.36
C LEU A 241 16.45 -5.06 -3.10
N PRO A 242 17.62 -4.89 -2.45
CA PRO A 242 18.77 -4.20 -3.03
C PRO A 242 19.13 -4.68 -4.45
N ALA A 243 19.30 -5.98 -4.65
CA ALA A 243 19.65 -6.55 -5.95
C ALA A 243 18.57 -6.30 -7.02
N ASN A 244 17.29 -6.32 -6.64
CA ASN A 244 16.19 -6.09 -7.56
C ASN A 244 16.06 -4.60 -7.89
N ALA A 245 16.20 -3.73 -6.90
CA ALA A 245 16.17 -2.28 -7.09
C ALA A 245 17.33 -1.81 -7.99
N ASP A 246 18.54 -2.35 -7.78
CA ASP A 246 19.70 -2.08 -8.62
C ASP A 246 19.47 -2.58 -10.05
N TRP A 247 19.00 -3.82 -10.21
CA TRP A 247 18.67 -4.37 -11.53
C TRP A 247 17.60 -3.54 -12.27
N ILE A 248 16.54 -3.13 -11.57
CA ILE A 248 15.49 -2.24 -12.10
C ILE A 248 16.11 -0.91 -12.54
N HIS A 249 16.99 -0.33 -11.72
CA HIS A 249 17.67 0.92 -12.06
C HIS A 249 18.54 0.76 -13.32
N TYR A 250 19.36 -0.29 -13.39
CA TYR A 250 20.22 -0.56 -14.54
C TYR A 250 19.43 -0.89 -15.81
N ALA A 251 18.20 -1.40 -15.68
CA ALA A 251 17.28 -1.62 -16.81
C ALA A 251 16.76 -0.29 -17.41
N GLY A 252 17.06 0.86 -16.79
CA GLY A 252 16.75 2.18 -17.31
C GLY A 252 15.25 2.36 -17.58
N LYS A 253 14.90 2.75 -18.81
CA LYS A 253 13.49 2.97 -19.20
C LYS A 253 12.63 1.71 -19.08
N PHE A 254 13.20 0.52 -19.24
CA PHE A 254 12.44 -0.73 -19.11
C PHE A 254 12.14 -1.06 -17.63
N GLY A 255 13.05 -0.69 -16.72
CA GLY A 255 12.83 -0.80 -15.29
C GLY A 255 11.62 0.00 -14.81
N GLN A 256 11.34 1.15 -15.44
CA GLN A 256 10.19 2.01 -15.09
C GLN A 256 8.83 1.34 -15.36
N TYR A 257 8.75 0.37 -16.28
CA TYR A 257 7.52 -0.42 -16.48
C TYR A 257 7.32 -1.45 -15.38
N VAL A 258 8.39 -1.82 -14.66
CA VAL A 258 8.35 -2.75 -13.53
C VAL A 258 8.06 -1.96 -12.24
N ASP A 259 8.87 -0.97 -11.90
CA ASP A 259 8.69 -0.10 -10.73
C ASP A 259 8.48 1.37 -11.16
N PRO A 260 7.40 2.05 -10.74
CA PRO A 260 6.33 1.62 -9.84
C PRO A 260 5.11 0.99 -10.54
N ILE A 261 5.10 0.93 -11.87
CA ILE A 261 3.87 0.80 -12.65
C ILE A 261 3.19 -0.57 -12.46
N SER A 262 3.95 -1.67 -12.57
CA SER A 262 3.34 -3.00 -12.65
C SER A 262 2.65 -3.45 -11.36
N HIS A 263 3.28 -3.26 -10.19
CA HIS A 263 2.67 -3.65 -8.91
C HIS A 263 1.48 -2.75 -8.56
N ALA A 264 1.58 -1.45 -8.86
CA ALA A 264 0.50 -0.50 -8.61
C ALA A 264 -0.75 -0.83 -9.44
N HIS A 265 -0.59 -1.27 -10.69
CA HIS A 265 -1.72 -1.71 -11.51
C HIS A 265 -2.39 -2.97 -10.97
N ILE A 266 -1.60 -3.97 -10.55
CA ILE A 266 -2.15 -5.20 -9.95
C ILE A 266 -2.91 -4.90 -8.67
N ASN A 267 -2.47 -3.92 -7.88
CA ASN A 267 -3.14 -3.48 -6.65
C ASN A 267 -4.52 -2.84 -6.87
N LEU A 268 -4.88 -2.47 -8.11
CA LEU A 268 -6.13 -1.79 -8.47
C LEU A 268 -7.11 -2.66 -9.27
N VAL A 269 -6.83 -3.96 -9.43
CA VAL A 269 -7.71 -4.94 -10.10
C VAL A 269 -8.84 -5.38 -9.17
#